data_AF-A0A938EZW2-F1
#
_entry.id   AF-A0A938EZW2-F1
#
_cell.length_a   1.000
_cell.length_b   1.000
_cell.length_c   1.000
_cell.angle_alpha   90.00
_cell.angle_beta   90.00
_cell.angle_gamma   90.00
#
_symmetry.space_group_name_H-M   'P 1'
#
loop_
_entity.id
_entity.type
_entity.pdbx_description
1 polymer ?
#
loop_
_entity_poly.entity_id
_entity_poly.type
_entity_poly.pdbx_seq_one_letter_code
_entity_poly.pdbx_strand_id
1 'polypeptide(L)'
;MISEKVKKFLDGIKKDLGFLPEDLHITRKACAFVAISNDSVIKVEEPRVCYCPLFTTLFSYDTINKESIENKFKWQSENWGMFTCSRKVCDEKIIVPFGASEMIMYSLKKKRTDAAVVIKDEPHPLV
;
A
#
# COMPACT_ATOMS: atom_id res chain seq x y z
N MET A 1 4.93 -17.37 -9.70
CA MET A 1 3.64 -18.09 -9.49
C MET A 1 2.69 -17.16 -8.75
N ILE A 2 1.51 -16.85 -9.29
CA ILE A 2 0.54 -15.96 -8.63
C ILE A 2 -0.10 -16.73 -7.46
N SER A 3 -0.10 -16.12 -6.26
CA SER A 3 -0.70 -16.70 -5.05
C SER A 3 -2.17 -17.03 -5.26
N GLU A 4 -2.63 -18.14 -4.70
CA GLU A 4 -4.03 -18.59 -4.76
C GLU A 4 -5.01 -17.52 -4.22
N LYS A 5 -4.58 -16.73 -3.23
CA LYS A 5 -5.37 -15.59 -2.72
C LYS A 5 -5.58 -14.51 -3.79
N VAL A 6 -4.55 -14.22 -4.60
CA VAL A 6 -4.65 -13.23 -5.69
C VAL A 6 -5.55 -13.74 -6.80
N LYS A 7 -5.53 -15.05 -7.11
CA LYS A 7 -6.45 -15.64 -8.09
C LYS A 7 -7.91 -15.50 -7.66
N LYS A 8 -8.23 -15.83 -6.40
CA LYS A 8 -9.58 -15.65 -5.84
C LYS A 8 -10.04 -14.19 -5.91
N PHE A 9 -9.14 -13.25 -5.64
CA PHE A 9 -9.44 -11.82 -5.73
C PHE A 9 -9.72 -11.41 -7.19
N LEU A 10 -8.91 -11.86 -8.15
CA LEU A 10 -9.11 -11.65 -9.59
C LEU A 10 -10.43 -12.23 -10.10
N ASP A 11 -10.74 -13.48 -9.71
CA ASP A 11 -12.01 -14.12 -10.07
C ASP A 11 -13.20 -13.33 -9.53
N GLY A 12 -13.06 -12.77 -8.32
CA GLY A 12 -14.04 -11.85 -7.75
C GLY A 12 -14.22 -10.57 -8.57
N ILE A 13 -13.16 -9.98 -9.11
CA ILE A 13 -13.26 -8.80 -9.98
C ILE A 13 -13.94 -9.17 -11.30
N LYS A 14 -13.52 -10.28 -11.91
CA LYS A 14 -14.10 -10.77 -13.17
C LYS A 14 -15.58 -11.10 -13.03
N LYS A 15 -16.00 -11.60 -11.86
CA LYS A 15 -17.42 -11.85 -11.55
C LYS A 15 -18.23 -10.57 -11.45
N ASP A 16 -17.68 -9.53 -10.83
CA ASP A 16 -18.39 -8.26 -10.60
C ASP A 16 -18.46 -7.40 -11.86
N LEU A 17 -17.38 -7.36 -12.66
CA LEU A 17 -17.27 -6.53 -13.87
C LEU A 17 -17.56 -7.29 -15.18
N GLY A 18 -17.58 -8.63 -15.15
CA GLY A 18 -17.67 -9.47 -16.36
C GLY A 18 -16.36 -9.64 -17.13
N PHE A 19 -15.36 -8.79 -16.88
CA PHE A 19 -14.04 -8.82 -17.50
C PHE A 19 -12.95 -8.39 -16.50
N LEU A 20 -11.69 -8.54 -16.89
CA LEU A 20 -10.55 -7.97 -16.17
C LEU A 20 -10.01 -6.79 -17.00
N PRO A 21 -9.90 -5.58 -16.44
CA PRO A 21 -9.32 -4.44 -17.14
C PRO A 21 -7.89 -4.73 -17.60
N GLU A 22 -7.49 -4.22 -18.76
CA GLU A 22 -6.13 -4.41 -19.28
C GLU A 22 -5.09 -3.63 -18.46
N ASP A 23 -5.48 -2.49 -17.90
CA ASP A 23 -4.67 -1.62 -17.04
C ASP A 23 -4.73 -1.99 -15.54
N LEU A 24 -5.18 -3.21 -15.22
CA LEU A 24 -5.44 -3.60 -13.84
C LEU A 24 -4.17 -3.62 -12.99
N HIS A 25 -4.15 -2.80 -11.94
CA HIS A 25 -3.15 -2.81 -10.89
C HIS A 25 -3.70 -3.49 -9.63
N ILE A 26 -2.92 -4.41 -9.06
CA ILE A 26 -3.23 -5.04 -7.78
C ILE A 26 -2.15 -4.67 -6.77
N THR A 27 -2.56 -4.09 -5.66
CA THR A 27 -1.67 -3.74 -4.55
C THR A 27 -2.27 -4.15 -3.21
N ARG A 28 -1.57 -3.87 -2.11
CA ARG A 28 -2.05 -4.13 -0.75
C ARG A 28 -1.99 -2.87 0.10
N LYS A 29 -2.99 -2.72 0.96
CA LYS A 29 -2.99 -1.75 2.06
C LYS A 29 -3.68 -2.39 3.27
N ALA A 30 -3.08 -2.27 4.46
CA ALA A 30 -3.68 -2.79 5.70
C ALA A 30 -4.09 -4.28 5.61
N CYS A 31 -3.23 -5.08 4.96
CA CYS A 31 -3.45 -6.50 4.68
C CYS A 31 -4.62 -6.84 3.74
N ALA A 32 -5.32 -5.87 3.18
CA ALA A 32 -6.33 -6.04 2.13
C ALA A 32 -5.74 -5.92 0.73
N PHE A 33 -6.26 -6.68 -0.23
CA PHE A 33 -6.04 -6.40 -1.65
C PHE A 33 -6.84 -5.18 -2.10
N VAL A 34 -6.22 -4.42 -3.00
CA VAL A 34 -6.81 -3.25 -3.65
C VAL A 34 -6.58 -3.38 -5.15
N ALA A 35 -7.67 -3.31 -5.91
CA ALA A 35 -7.66 -3.27 -7.36
C ALA A 35 -7.89 -1.85 -7.85
N ILE A 36 -7.06 -1.41 -8.78
CA ILE A 36 -7.09 -0.06 -9.35
C ILE A 36 -7.05 -0.19 -10.87
N SER A 37 -7.93 0.53 -11.54
CA SER A 37 -8.00 0.67 -12.99
C SER A 37 -8.60 2.03 -13.27
N ASN A 38 -8.19 2.73 -14.32
CA ASN A 38 -8.71 4.06 -14.60
C ASN A 38 -7.80 5.18 -14.09
N ASP A 39 -7.05 4.94 -13.00
CA ASP A 39 -6.77 5.90 -11.90
C ASP A 39 -7.65 5.73 -10.64
N SER A 40 -8.62 4.83 -10.70
CA SER A 40 -9.70 4.70 -9.72
C SER A 40 -9.70 3.33 -9.05
N VAL A 41 -10.09 3.28 -7.78
CA VAL A 41 -10.22 2.02 -7.05
C VAL A 41 -11.50 1.31 -7.49
N ILE A 42 -11.37 0.07 -7.99
CA ILE A 42 -12.51 -0.73 -8.46
C ILE A 42 -12.92 -1.82 -7.45
N LYS A 43 -12.02 -2.21 -6.54
CA LYS A 43 -12.31 -3.20 -5.48
C LYS A 43 -11.34 -3.10 -4.33
N VAL A 44 -11.86 -3.20 -3.10
CA VAL A 44 -11.07 -3.29 -1.86
C VAL A 44 -11.56 -4.48 -1.04
N GLU A 45 -10.65 -5.33 -0.59
CA GLU A 45 -10.97 -6.35 0.43
C GLU A 45 -11.12 -5.74 1.82
N GLU A 46 -11.69 -6.50 2.75
CA GLU A 46 -11.77 -6.04 4.14
C GLU A 46 -10.35 -5.89 4.75
N PRO A 47 -9.96 -4.69 5.21
CA PRO A 47 -8.68 -4.50 5.86
C PRO A 47 -8.66 -5.20 7.21
N ARG A 48 -7.51 -5.81 7.55
CA ARG A 48 -7.30 -6.42 8.87
C ARG A 48 -6.65 -5.47 9.86
N VAL A 49 -5.94 -4.47 9.37
CA VAL A 49 -5.29 -3.45 10.19
C VAL A 49 -6.20 -2.23 10.21
N CYS A 50 -6.86 -1.99 11.34
CA CYS A 50 -7.81 -0.88 11.50
C CYS A 50 -7.16 0.41 12.01
N TYR A 51 -5.90 0.37 12.45
CA TYR A 51 -5.20 1.54 12.99
C TYR A 51 -3.73 1.58 12.56
N CYS A 52 -3.25 2.76 12.16
CA CYS A 52 -1.85 2.99 11.84
C CYS A 52 -1.52 4.47 12.08
N PRO A 53 -0.63 4.80 13.04
CA PRO A 53 -0.29 6.20 13.34
C PRO A 53 0.18 6.97 12.11
N LEU A 54 1.00 6.35 11.26
CA LEU A 54 1.47 6.97 10.02
C LEU A 54 0.31 7.27 9.05
N PHE A 55 -0.70 6.42 8.98
CA PHE A 55 -1.86 6.66 8.12
C PHE A 55 -2.68 7.85 8.62
N THR A 56 -2.88 7.95 9.93
CA THR A 56 -3.56 9.09 10.56
C THR A 56 -2.80 10.39 10.33
N THR A 57 -1.47 10.39 10.49
CA THR A 57 -0.65 11.59 10.25
C THR A 57 -0.66 12.04 8.79
N LEU A 58 -0.65 11.11 7.83
CA LEU A 58 -0.52 11.45 6.41
C LEU A 58 -1.86 11.72 5.71
N PHE A 59 -2.92 11.03 6.13
CA PHE A 59 -4.21 11.07 5.44
C PHE A 59 -5.36 11.55 6.33
N SER A 60 -5.08 11.95 7.58
CA SER A 60 -6.07 12.51 8.52
C SER A 60 -7.26 11.59 8.81
N TYR A 61 -7.03 10.27 8.77
CA TYR A 61 -8.03 9.26 9.13
C TYR A 61 -7.62 8.52 10.40
N ASP A 62 -8.51 8.49 11.40
CA ASP A 62 -8.26 7.80 12.67
C ASP A 62 -8.40 6.27 12.56
N THR A 63 -9.20 5.80 11.60
CA THR A 63 -9.44 4.37 11.38
C THR A 63 -9.22 3.99 9.92
N ILE A 64 -8.66 2.81 9.70
CA ILE A 64 -8.51 2.22 8.37
C ILE A 64 -9.68 1.26 8.11
N ASN A 65 -10.53 1.66 7.18
CA ASN A 65 -11.61 0.86 6.58
C ASN A 65 -11.54 0.97 5.04
N LYS A 66 -12.44 0.29 4.32
CA LYS A 66 -12.49 0.35 2.85
C LYS A 66 -12.55 1.77 2.29
N GLU A 67 -13.43 2.59 2.83
CA GLU A 67 -13.63 3.99 2.42
C GLU A 67 -12.35 4.83 2.58
N SER A 68 -11.70 4.76 3.74
CA SER A 68 -10.44 5.47 3.99
C SER A 68 -9.32 5.01 3.05
N ILE A 69 -9.31 3.72 2.67
CA ILE A 69 -8.35 3.17 1.71
C ILE A 69 -8.63 3.74 0.32
N GLU A 70 -9.88 3.73 -0.12
CA GLU A 70 -10.32 4.31 -1.40
C GLU A 70 -9.95 5.78 -1.50
N ASN A 71 -10.32 6.58 -0.49
CA ASN A 71 -10.01 8.00 -0.41
C ASN A 71 -8.50 8.26 -0.42
N LYS A 72 -7.70 7.45 0.27
CA LYS A 72 -6.24 7.55 0.21
C LYS A 72 -5.71 7.31 -1.21
N PHE A 73 -6.22 6.31 -1.93
CA PHE A 73 -5.74 6.01 -3.28
C PHE A 73 -6.17 7.08 -4.28
N LYS A 74 -7.39 7.60 -4.14
CA LYS A 74 -7.87 8.76 -4.88
C LYS A 74 -6.96 9.97 -4.65
N TRP A 75 -6.69 10.32 -3.39
CA TRP A 75 -5.80 11.42 -3.05
C TRP A 75 -4.40 11.25 -3.66
N GLN A 76 -3.84 10.03 -3.63
CA GLN A 76 -2.53 9.76 -4.23
C GLN A 76 -2.53 9.86 -5.75
N SER A 77 -3.61 9.43 -6.41
CA SER A 77 -3.77 9.61 -7.84
C SER A 77 -3.82 11.09 -8.20
N GLU A 78 -4.66 11.87 -7.52
CA GLU A 78 -4.83 13.30 -7.76
C GLU A 78 -3.57 14.12 -7.48
N ASN A 79 -2.86 13.83 -6.38
CA ASN A 79 -1.73 14.64 -5.94
C ASN A 79 -0.40 14.19 -6.56
N TRP A 80 -0.19 12.87 -6.70
CA TRP A 80 1.08 12.28 -7.14
C TRP A 80 1.00 11.53 -8.48
N GLY A 81 -0.17 11.47 -9.12
CA GLY A 81 -0.34 10.69 -10.35
C GLY A 81 -0.05 9.20 -10.16
N MET A 82 -0.27 8.67 -8.94
CA MET A 82 -0.07 7.24 -8.71
C MET A 82 -1.10 6.44 -9.52
N PHE A 83 -0.65 5.35 -10.15
CA PHE A 83 -1.46 4.50 -11.03
C PHE A 83 -1.93 5.20 -12.32
N THR A 84 -1.25 6.29 -12.72
CA THR A 84 -1.48 6.98 -13.98
C THR A 84 -0.17 7.22 -14.71
N CYS A 85 -0.25 7.64 -15.98
CA CYS A 85 0.90 8.06 -16.77
C CYS A 85 1.54 9.37 -16.26
N SER A 86 0.85 10.13 -15.40
CA SER A 86 1.25 11.46 -14.93
C SER A 86 1.94 11.42 -13.56
N ARG A 87 2.66 10.33 -13.26
CA ARG A 87 3.29 10.11 -11.95
C ARG A 87 4.35 11.18 -11.64
N LYS A 88 4.18 11.88 -10.52
CA LYS A 88 5.19 12.78 -9.96
C LYS A 88 6.19 11.98 -9.13
N VAL A 89 7.46 12.04 -9.51
CA VAL A 89 8.55 11.29 -8.85
C VAL A 89 9.35 12.18 -7.89
N CYS A 90 9.33 13.49 -8.10
CA CYS A 90 9.99 14.48 -7.25
C CYS A 90 8.93 15.25 -6.45
N ASP A 91 9.13 15.33 -5.13
CA ASP A 91 8.34 16.15 -4.22
C ASP A 91 9.32 16.92 -3.33
N GLU A 92 9.03 18.19 -3.05
CA GLU A 92 9.85 19.02 -2.16
C GLU A 92 9.73 18.55 -0.71
N LYS A 93 8.59 17.94 -0.36
CA LYS A 93 8.36 17.40 0.98
C LYS A 93 8.78 15.94 1.03
N ILE A 94 9.73 15.66 1.90
CA ILE A 94 10.16 14.29 2.14
C ILE A 94 9.25 13.66 3.21
N ILE A 95 8.31 12.83 2.75
CA ILE A 95 7.26 12.26 3.60
C ILE A 95 7.78 11.10 4.46
N VAL A 96 8.73 10.34 3.94
CA VAL A 96 9.47 9.30 4.66
C VAL A 96 10.95 9.47 4.31
N PRO A 97 11.72 10.22 5.11
CA PRO A 97 13.02 10.72 4.67
C PRO A 97 14.09 9.69 4.47
N PHE A 98 14.02 8.60 5.22
CA PHE A 98 14.87 7.44 5.01
C PHE A 98 14.10 6.21 5.45
N GLY A 99 14.20 5.12 4.69
CA GLY A 99 13.67 3.85 5.14
C GLY A 99 14.37 3.41 6.43
N ALA A 100 13.67 2.71 7.32
CA ALA A 100 14.29 2.14 8.52
C ALA A 100 15.55 1.33 8.17
N SER A 101 15.50 0.54 7.09
CA SER A 101 16.65 -0.21 6.57
C SER A 101 17.83 0.67 6.14
N GLU A 102 17.55 1.86 5.60
CA GLU A 102 18.58 2.80 5.13
C GLU A 102 19.25 3.50 6.31
N MET A 103 18.47 3.87 7.34
CA MET A 103 18.99 4.37 8.62
C MET A 103 19.84 3.32 9.34
N ILE A 104 19.38 2.06 9.39
CA ILE A 104 20.12 0.93 9.96
C ILE A 104 21.44 0.73 9.20
N MET A 105 21.40 0.67 7.86
CA MET A 105 22.59 0.50 7.04
C MET A 105 23.59 1.64 7.24
N TYR A 106 23.11 2.88 7.28
CA TYR A 106 23.97 4.05 7.49
C TYR A 106 24.66 3.99 8.85
N SER A 107 23.94 3.64 9.92
CA SER A 107 24.47 3.50 11.28
C SER A 107 25.58 2.43 11.36
N LEU A 108 25.34 1.26 10.76
CA LEU A 108 26.33 0.17 10.68
C LEU A 108 27.57 0.59 9.88
N LYS A 109 27.40 1.19 8.69
CA LYS A 109 28.53 1.65 7.84
C LYS A 109 29.39 2.71 8.52
N LYS A 110 28.79 3.59 9.32
CA LYS A 110 29.50 4.62 10.08
C LYS A 110 30.05 4.11 11.42
N LYS A 111 29.94 2.80 11.71
CA LYS A 111 30.35 2.18 12.99
C LYS A 111 29.77 2.90 14.20
N ARG A 112 28.56 3.45 14.08
CA ARG A 112 27.82 4.07 15.19
C ARG A 112 27.12 3.04 16.06
N THR A 113 26.86 1.88 15.49
CA THR A 113 26.29 0.68 16.12
C THR A 113 26.99 -0.54 15.53
N ASP A 114 27.30 -1.55 16.34
CA ASP A 114 28.01 -2.76 15.87
C ASP A 114 27.08 -3.78 15.20
N ALA A 115 25.81 -3.79 15.58
CA ALA A 115 24.78 -4.68 15.04
C ALA A 115 23.39 -4.02 15.07
N ALA A 116 22.46 -4.57 14.31
CA ALA A 116 21.05 -4.16 14.32
C ALA A 116 20.15 -5.41 14.33
N VAL A 117 19.14 -5.40 15.19
CA VAL A 117 18.10 -6.45 15.22
C VAL A 117 16.89 -5.92 14.47
N VAL A 118 16.53 -6.59 13.38
CA VAL A 118 15.40 -6.20 12.53
C VAL A 118 14.30 -7.24 12.70
N ILE A 119 13.16 -6.79 13.22
CA ILE A 119 11.96 -7.61 13.34
C ILE A 119 10.98 -7.11 12.30
N LYS A 120 10.47 -8.02 11.47
CA LYS A 120 9.34 -7.75 10.59
C LYS A 120 8.21 -8.63 11.07
N ASP A 121 7.08 -8.01 11.35
CA ASP A 121 5.84 -8.74 11.57
C ASP A 121 5.39 -9.35 10.22
N GLU A 122 5.33 -10.68 10.14
CA GLU A 122 4.62 -11.35 9.07
C GLU A 122 3.20 -11.59 9.54
N PRO A 123 2.16 -11.09 8.83
CA PRO A 123 0.80 -11.40 9.21
C PRO A 123 0.61 -12.91 9.11
N HIS A 124 0.44 -13.56 10.26
CA HIS A 124 0.10 -14.97 10.35
C HIS A 124 -1.16 -15.23 9.49
N PRO A 125 -1.21 -16.27 8.65
CA PRO A 125 -2.35 -16.49 7.76
C PRO A 125 -3.69 -16.75 8.46
N LEU A 126 -3.72 -16.80 9.79
CA LEU A 126 -4.86 -17.16 10.62
C LEU A 126 -4.96 -16.25 11.85
N VAL A 127 -5.25 -14.97 11.65
CA VAL A 127 -6.14 -14.15 12.51
C VAL A 127 -6.85 -13.15 11.59
#